data_AF-A0A7J7R4C2-F1
#
_entry.id   AF-A0A7J7R4C2-F1
#
_cell.length_a   1.000
_cell.length_b   1.000
_cell.length_c   1.000
_cell.angle_alpha   90.00
_cell.angle_beta   90.00
_cell.angle_gamma   90.00
#
_symmetry.space_group_name_H-M   'P 1'
#
loop_
_entity.id
_entity.type
_entity.pdbx_description
1 polymer ?
#
loop_
_entity_poly.entity_id
_entity_poly.type
_entity_poly.pdbx_seq_one_letter_code
_entity_poly.pdbx_strand_id
1 'polypeptide(L)'
;MEKLSSTTKGVWELEKYHHGPDSSQPPMFHTWPTAHFYEVSRRLSDMYGAELLLKRTIVEELAHTADRDLSLTYLSLWLHQPYVQSDSRLLLEGMLLETGHRAL
;
A
#
# COMPACT_ATOMS: atom_id res chain seq x y z
N MET A 1 -23.03 34.57 6.32
CA MET A 1 -21.87 34.77 7.22
C MET A 1 -21.24 33.46 7.70
N GLU A 2 -21.82 32.28 7.39
CA GLU A 2 -21.36 30.97 7.88
C GLU A 2 -20.16 30.37 7.13
N LYS A 3 -19.92 30.75 5.87
CA LYS A 3 -18.78 30.22 5.10
C LYS A 3 -17.42 30.74 5.60
N LEU A 4 -17.37 31.99 6.05
CA LEU A 4 -16.14 32.62 6.55
C LEU A 4 -15.73 32.06 7.91
N SER A 5 -16.70 31.76 8.79
CA SER A 5 -16.43 31.11 10.08
C SER A 5 -15.99 29.65 9.94
N SER A 6 -16.49 28.95 8.91
CA SER A 6 -16.05 27.59 8.59
C SER A 6 -14.59 27.56 8.11
N THR A 7 -14.18 28.51 7.25
CA THR A 7 -12.78 28.59 6.79
C THR A 7 -11.82 28.99 7.91
N THR A 8 -12.19 29.92 8.79
CA THR A 8 -11.35 30.28 9.95
C THR A 8 -11.30 29.18 11.00
N LYS A 9 -12.36 28.39 11.16
CA LYS A 9 -12.33 27.19 12.02
C LYS A 9 -11.34 26.15 11.49
N GLY A 10 -11.33 25.89 10.18
CA GLY A 10 -10.38 24.96 9.57
C GLY A 10 -8.91 25.42 9.73
N VAL A 11 -8.65 26.72 9.55
CA VAL A 11 -7.32 27.30 9.77
C VAL A 11 -6.90 27.21 11.24
N TRP A 12 -7.82 27.48 12.16
CA TRP A 12 -7.56 27.40 13.61
C TRP A 12 -7.33 25.96 14.09
N GLU A 13 -8.05 24.97 13.56
CA GLU A 13 -7.79 23.56 13.89
C GLU A 13 -6.45 23.08 13.33
N LEU A 14 -6.05 23.54 12.15
CA LEU A 14 -4.74 23.27 11.58
C LEU A 14 -3.61 23.92 12.41
N GLU A 15 -3.82 25.17 12.84
CA GLU A 15 -2.86 25.90 13.67
C GLU A 15 -2.72 25.28 15.07
N LYS A 16 -3.83 24.81 15.65
CA LYS A 16 -3.86 24.04 16.89
C LYS A 16 -3.19 22.67 16.75
N TYR A 17 -3.32 22.02 15.60
CA TYR A 17 -2.61 20.77 15.30
C TYR A 17 -1.08 20.99 15.20
N HIS A 18 -0.65 22.08 14.56
CA HIS A 18 0.78 22.38 14.40
C HIS A 18 1.46 22.94 15.67
N HIS A 19 0.74 23.67 16.54
CA HIS A 19 1.35 24.44 17.64
C HIS A 19 0.73 24.21 19.03
N GLY A 20 -0.24 23.30 19.18
CA GLY A 20 -0.88 23.02 20.47
C GLY A 20 0.02 22.23 21.44
N PRO A 21 -0.23 22.28 22.77
CA PRO A 21 0.49 21.45 23.75
C PRO A 21 0.28 19.93 23.56
N ASP A 22 -0.73 19.55 22.77
CA ASP A 22 -0.98 18.20 22.24
C ASP A 22 -0.37 17.98 20.84
N SER A 23 0.63 18.77 20.42
CA SER A 23 1.44 18.52 19.21
C SER A 23 2.20 17.18 19.24
N SER A 24 2.02 16.41 20.32
CA SER A 24 2.44 15.03 20.54
C SER A 24 1.39 14.00 20.13
N GLN A 25 0.31 14.36 19.42
CA GLN A 25 -0.32 13.36 18.54
C GLN A 25 0.76 13.00 17.51
N PRO A 26 1.32 11.77 17.55
CA PRO A 26 2.41 11.43 16.65
C PRO A 26 1.97 11.74 15.22
N PRO A 27 2.89 12.21 14.34
CA PRO A 27 2.58 12.25 12.92
C PRO A 27 1.97 10.90 12.53
N MET A 28 0.98 10.89 11.63
CA MET A 28 0.30 9.65 11.16
C MET A 28 1.30 8.54 10.77
N PHE A 29 2.54 8.93 10.49
CA PHE A 29 3.70 8.09 10.28
C PHE A 29 4.88 8.57 11.14
N HIS A 30 5.68 7.67 11.71
CA HIS A 30 6.81 8.02 12.60
C HIS A 30 7.92 8.84 11.94
N THR A 31 8.33 8.46 10.73
CA THR A 31 9.44 9.06 9.97
C THR A 31 9.08 9.38 8.52
N TRP A 32 8.00 8.80 7.99
CA TRP A 32 7.63 8.97 6.59
C TRP A 32 6.76 10.22 6.32
N PRO A 33 7.05 10.98 5.25
CA PRO A 33 6.09 11.92 4.70
C PRO A 33 4.85 11.18 4.15
N THR A 34 3.67 11.80 4.23
CA THR A 34 2.42 11.25 3.66
C THR A 34 2.54 10.90 2.17
N ALA A 35 3.31 11.69 1.41
CA ALA A 35 3.56 11.42 0.00
C ALA A 35 4.30 10.09 -0.22
N HIS A 36 5.33 9.82 0.58
CA HIS A 36 6.10 8.58 0.51
C HIS A 36 5.22 7.37 0.87
N PHE A 37 4.38 7.49 1.90
CA PHE A 37 3.41 6.45 2.24
C PHE A 37 2.46 6.15 1.07
N TYR A 38 1.93 7.17 0.41
CA TYR A 38 1.07 7.00 -0.77
C TYR A 38 1.79 6.30 -1.91
N GLU A 39 3.01 6.71 -2.23
CA GLU A 39 3.83 6.12 -3.30
C GLU A 39 4.10 4.63 -3.05
N VAL A 40 4.52 4.29 -1.83
CA VAL A 40 4.77 2.91 -1.43
C VAL A 40 3.49 2.07 -1.45
N SER A 41 2.38 2.61 -0.93
CA SER A 41 1.07 1.95 -0.94
C SER A 41 0.60 1.65 -2.36
N ARG A 42 0.74 2.64 -3.26
CA ARG A 42 0.37 2.50 -4.67
C ARG A 42 1.23 1.45 -5.36
N ARG A 43 2.55 1.50 -5.16
CA ARG A 43 3.49 0.52 -5.75
C ARG A 43 3.14 -0.90 -5.31
N LEU A 44 2.88 -1.13 -4.01
CA LEU A 44 2.45 -2.43 -3.51
C LEU A 44 1.13 -2.87 -4.14
N SER A 45 0.14 -1.98 -4.20
CA SER A 45 -1.15 -2.28 -4.83
C SER A 45 -1.00 -2.66 -6.30
N ASP A 46 -0.17 -1.96 -7.06
CA ASP A 46 0.05 -2.23 -8.49
C ASP A 46 0.74 -3.59 -8.70
N MET A 47 1.74 -3.92 -7.87
CA MET A 47 2.43 -5.22 -7.91
C MET A 47 1.50 -6.39 -7.59
N TYR A 48 0.75 -6.31 -6.48
CA TYR A 48 -0.20 -7.35 -6.11
C TYR A 48 -1.39 -7.41 -7.07
N GLY A 49 -1.79 -6.29 -7.67
CA GLY A 49 -2.79 -6.24 -8.73
C GLY A 49 -2.35 -7.00 -9.98
N ALA A 50 -1.11 -6.79 -10.44
CA ALA A 50 -0.54 -7.52 -11.57
C ALA A 50 -0.43 -9.03 -11.28
N GLU A 51 0.02 -9.40 -10.09
CA GLU A 51 0.08 -10.80 -9.66
C GLU A 51 -1.31 -11.46 -9.59
N LEU A 52 -2.31 -10.73 -9.10
CA LEU A 52 -3.69 -11.22 -9.05
C LEU A 52 -4.26 -11.45 -10.45
N LEU A 53 -4.00 -10.53 -11.39
CA LEU A 53 -4.40 -10.68 -12.78
C LEU A 53 -3.76 -11.92 -13.41
N LEU A 54 -2.45 -12.11 -13.21
CA LEU A 54 -1.74 -13.31 -13.68
C LEU A 54 -2.40 -14.59 -13.15
N LYS A 55 -2.70 -14.64 -11.84
CA LYS A 55 -3.32 -15.81 -11.22
C LYS A 55 -4.72 -16.10 -11.78
N ARG A 56 -5.51 -15.06 -12.09
CA ARG A 56 -6.82 -15.23 -12.74
C ARG A 56 -6.66 -15.81 -14.14
N THR A 57 -5.76 -15.25 -14.94
CA THR A 57 -5.47 -15.75 -16.29
C THR A 57 -4.99 -17.20 -16.25
N ILE A 58 -4.10 -17.56 -15.32
CA ILE A 58 -3.65 -18.94 -15.16
C ILE A 58 -4.83 -19.87 -14.87
N VAL A 59 -5.72 -19.52 -13.94
CA VAL A 59 -6.88 -20.37 -13.59
C VAL A 59 -7.85 -20.53 -14.75
N GLU A 60 -8.07 -19.47 -15.53
CA GLU A 60 -8.92 -19.49 -16.73
C GLU A 60 -8.32 -20.37 -17.84
N GLU A 61 -7.02 -20.22 -18.12
CA GLU A 61 -6.35 -20.92 -19.24
C GLU A 61 -5.91 -22.35 -18.88
N LEU A 62 -5.67 -22.66 -17.60
CA LEU A 62 -5.19 -23.98 -17.17
C LEU A 62 -6.16 -25.10 -17.52
N ALA A 63 -7.48 -24.86 -17.41
CA ALA A 63 -8.51 -25.83 -17.76
C ALA A 63 -8.58 -26.12 -19.28
N HIS A 64 -8.07 -25.21 -20.11
CA HIS A 64 -8.08 -25.30 -21.57
C HIS A 64 -6.76 -25.81 -22.15
N THR A 65 -5.72 -25.96 -21.31
CA THR A 65 -4.38 -26.35 -21.74
C THR A 65 -4.21 -27.87 -21.79
N ALA A 66 -3.97 -28.40 -22.99
CA ALA A 66 -3.60 -29.82 -23.20
C ALA A 66 -2.07 -30.05 -23.22
N ASP A 67 -1.28 -28.97 -23.28
CA ASP A 67 0.17 -29.00 -23.33
C ASP A 67 0.79 -29.07 -21.92
N ARG A 68 1.62 -30.08 -21.69
CA ARG A 68 2.30 -30.32 -20.42
C ARG A 68 3.34 -29.24 -20.13
N ASP A 69 4.04 -28.73 -21.14
CA ASP A 69 5.11 -27.75 -20.94
C ASP A 69 4.53 -26.39 -20.55
N LEU A 70 3.40 -26.02 -21.15
CA LEU A 70 2.65 -24.82 -20.77
C LEU A 70 2.06 -24.94 -19.34
N SER A 71 1.56 -26.13 -18.97
CA SER A 71 1.07 -26.40 -17.61
C SER A 71 2.17 -26.26 -16.55
N LEU A 72 3.38 -26.75 -16.84
CA LEU A 72 4.56 -26.59 -15.96
C LEU A 72 4.97 -25.12 -15.86
N THR A 73 4.87 -24.37 -16.95
CA THR A 73 5.12 -22.92 -16.96
C THR A 73 4.14 -22.19 -16.05
N TYR A 74 2.84 -22.45 -16.15
CA TYR A 74 1.83 -21.88 -15.25
C TYR A 74 2.06 -22.24 -13.79
N LEU A 75 2.46 -23.48 -13.50
CA LEU A 75 2.81 -23.90 -12.15
C LEU A 75 4.02 -23.11 -11.60
N SER A 76 5.04 -22.90 -12.43
CA SER A 76 6.22 -22.12 -12.05
C SER A 76 5.87 -20.65 -11.78
N LEU A 77 5.02 -20.05 -12.62
CA LEU A 77 4.55 -18.68 -12.47
C LEU A 77 3.73 -18.52 -11.19
N TRP A 78 2.84 -19.48 -10.91
CA TRP A 78 2.04 -19.51 -9.68
C TRP A 78 2.89 -19.61 -8.41
N LEU A 79 3.93 -20.44 -8.43
CA LEU A 79 4.81 -20.68 -7.28
C LEU A 79 5.72 -19.48 -7.00
N HIS A 80 6.33 -18.91 -8.04
CA HIS A 80 7.38 -17.90 -7.89
C HIS A 80 6.87 -16.46 -7.81
N GLN A 81 5.61 -16.21 -8.18
CA GLN A 81 4.97 -14.88 -8.08
C GLN A 81 5.84 -13.75 -8.67
N PRO A 82 6.14 -13.81 -9.98
CA PRO A 82 7.17 -12.99 -10.61
C PRO A 82 6.93 -11.47 -10.51
N TYR A 83 5.68 -11.05 -10.32
CA TYR A 83 5.33 -9.63 -10.19
C TYR A 83 5.52 -9.09 -8.75
N VAL A 84 5.68 -9.98 -7.76
CA VAL A 84 5.96 -9.62 -6.38
C VAL A 84 7.46 -9.52 -6.17
N GLN A 85 7.97 -8.31 -6.25
CA GLN A 85 9.38 -7.98 -5.98
C GLN A 85 9.74 -8.31 -4.51
N SER A 86 10.99 -8.67 -4.29
CA SER A 86 11.51 -9.09 -2.98
C SER A 86 11.53 -7.97 -1.94
N ASP A 87 11.51 -6.71 -2.36
CA ASP A 87 11.42 -5.54 -1.48
C ASP A 87 9.99 -5.27 -0.97
N SER A 88 8.96 -5.89 -1.56
CA SER A 88 7.55 -5.73 -1.15
C SER A 88 7.33 -5.99 0.33
N ARG A 89 7.96 -7.04 0.87
CA ARG A 89 7.88 -7.38 2.28
C ARG A 89 8.51 -6.31 3.16
N LEU A 90 9.68 -5.80 2.78
CA LEU A 90 10.35 -4.73 3.51
C LEU A 90 9.52 -3.44 3.51
N LEU A 91 8.94 -3.10 2.35
CA LEU A 91 8.06 -1.93 2.21
C LEU A 91 6.80 -2.05 3.06
N LEU A 92 6.19 -3.24 3.09
CA LEU A 92 5.01 -3.49 3.91
C LEU A 92 5.32 -3.44 5.41
N GLU A 93 6.43 -4.04 5.83
CA GLU A 93 6.89 -3.99 7.22
C GLU A 93 7.23 -2.56 7.65
N GLY A 94 7.85 -1.78 6.77
CA GLY A 94 8.08 -0.35 6.96
C GLY A 94 6.76 0.40 7.14
N MET A 95 5.78 0.19 6.25
CA MET A 95 4.46 0.83 6.39
C MET A 95 3.77 0.49 7.72
N LEU A 96 3.80 -0.78 8.16
CA LEU A 96 3.16 -1.20 9.40
C LEU A 96 3.82 -0.62 10.65
N LEU A 97 5.15 -0.52 10.63
CA LEU A 97 5.91 0.11 11.70
C LEU A 97 5.62 1.60 11.73
N GLU A 98 5.64 2.26 10.57
CA GLU A 98 5.39 3.69 10.42
C GLU A 98 3.99 4.09 10.87
N THR A 99 2.95 3.31 10.58
CA THR A 99 1.57 3.56 11.02
C THR A 99 1.30 3.12 12.46
N GLY A 100 2.30 2.64 13.20
CA GLY A 100 2.15 2.14 14.57
C GLY A 100 1.32 0.86 14.69
N HIS A 101 1.04 0.16 13.57
CA HIS A 101 0.34 -1.13 13.58
C HIS A 101 1.25 -2.28 14.03
N ARG A 102 2.57 -2.06 13.96
CA ARG A 102 3.60 -2.95 14.49
C ARG A 102 4.44 -2.20 15.51
N ALA A 103 4.69 -2.84 16.65
CA ALA A 103 5.56 -2.27 17.68
C ALA A 103 7.03 -2.24 17.18
N LEU A 104 7.72 -1.14 17.52
CA LEU A 104 9.16 -0.93 17.32
C LEU A 104 9.99 -1.91 18.17
#